data_AF-A0A2S1LPA6-F1
#
_entry.id   AF-A0A2S1LPA6-F1
#
_cell.length_a   1.000
_cell.length_b   1.000
_cell.length_c   1.000
_cell.angle_alpha   90.00
_cell.angle_beta   90.00
_cell.angle_gamma   90.00
#
_symmetry.space_group_name_H-M   'P 1'
#
loop_
_entity.id
_entity.type
_entity.pdbx_description
1 polymer ?
#
loop_
_entity_poly.entity_id
_entity_poly.type
_entity_poly.pdbx_seq_one_letter_code
_entity_poly.pdbx_strand_id
1 'polypeptide(L)'
;MNDIKIEYRRKDVDTSTPEFVKLNIDNNFQSTIRKDAYLFAIAEGEECRWHIGELNTHVSGIYGVMDNYQKKEHFLMKAVKNLLKKNEFLQLTLQMEQELLDHEGFFEELERNEDKYLIQMDENFKYENFKFISHIMNKLERDFSSDEIAELFSVPIELVNNFIDEHYKTLHL
;
A
#
# COMPACT_ATOMS: atom_id res chain seq x y z
N MET A 1 22.02 28.72 -12.18
CA MET A 1 21.26 27.45 -12.21
C MET A 1 20.77 27.29 -13.63
N ASN A 2 21.18 26.21 -14.31
CA ASN A 2 20.68 25.91 -15.65
C ASN A 2 19.50 24.95 -15.48
N ASP A 3 18.31 25.39 -15.87
CA ASP A 3 17.13 24.54 -15.88
C ASP A 3 17.28 23.46 -16.95
N ILE A 4 17.19 22.19 -16.53
CA ILE A 4 17.21 21.05 -17.43
C ILE A 4 15.79 20.85 -17.93
N LYS A 5 15.54 21.14 -19.21
CA LYS A 5 14.25 20.91 -19.86
C LYS A 5 14.29 19.53 -20.53
N ILE A 6 13.63 18.54 -19.93
CA ILE A 6 13.48 17.20 -20.51
C ILE A 6 12.12 17.14 -21.21
N GLU A 7 12.11 17.13 -22.54
CA GLU A 7 10.88 16.96 -23.33
C GLU A 7 10.69 15.48 -23.68
N TYR A 8 9.68 14.84 -23.08
CA TYR A 8 9.24 13.50 -23.45
C TYR A 8 7.88 13.58 -24.14
N ARG A 9 7.77 13.07 -25.38
CA ARG A 9 6.49 12.88 -26.06
C ARG A 9 5.95 11.50 -25.73
N ARG A 10 4.93 11.47 -24.87
CA ARG A 10 4.13 10.29 -24.54
C ARG A 10 3.41 9.81 -25.81
N LYS A 11 3.69 8.58 -26.25
CA LYS A 11 2.77 7.81 -27.09
C LYS A 11 2.45 6.54 -26.32
N ASP A 12 1.25 6.52 -25.76
CA ASP A 12 0.47 5.33 -25.37
C ASP A 12 1.29 4.19 -24.72
N VAL A 13 1.39 4.18 -23.38
CA VAL A 13 2.05 3.09 -22.63
C VAL A 13 1.12 2.56 -21.54
N ASP A 14 0.90 1.25 -21.59
CA ASP A 14 0.22 0.40 -20.59
C ASP A 14 1.03 0.39 -19.28
N THR A 15 0.37 0.67 -18.14
CA THR A 15 0.98 0.90 -16.83
C THR A 15 1.46 -0.37 -16.12
N SER A 16 1.35 -1.53 -16.74
CA SER A 16 1.58 -2.84 -16.10
C SER A 16 3.03 -3.34 -16.13
N THR A 17 3.93 -2.73 -16.90
CA THR A 17 5.35 -3.11 -16.97
C THR A 17 6.28 -1.90 -16.98
N PRO A 18 7.33 -1.85 -16.12
CA PRO A 18 8.33 -0.79 -16.19
C PRO A 18 9.17 -0.91 -17.46
N GLU A 19 9.04 0.04 -18.38
CA GLU A 19 9.92 0.15 -19.55
C GLU A 19 11.20 0.93 -19.21
N PHE A 20 12.36 0.32 -19.49
CA PHE A 20 13.65 1.00 -19.41
C PHE A 20 13.86 1.87 -20.66
N VAL A 21 13.63 3.18 -20.53
CA VAL A 21 13.88 4.12 -21.64
C VAL A 21 15.36 4.50 -21.68
N LYS A 22 16.02 4.16 -22.79
CA LYS A 22 17.40 4.57 -23.05
C LYS A 22 17.42 6.05 -23.47
N LEU A 23 17.86 6.93 -22.58
CA LEU A 23 18.02 8.35 -22.89
C LEU A 23 19.22 8.57 -23.80
N ASN A 24 19.00 9.25 -24.93
CA ASN A 24 20.06 9.74 -25.79
C ASN A 24 20.40 11.17 -25.31
N ILE A 25 21.40 11.28 -24.44
CA ILE A 25 21.84 12.57 -23.90
C ILE A 25 22.74 13.23 -24.92
N ASP A 26 22.37 14.45 -25.34
CA ASP A 26 23.08 15.24 -26.35
C ASP A 26 24.56 15.44 -25.98
N ASN A 27 25.45 15.36 -26.97
CA ASN A 27 26.91 15.21 -26.76
C ASN A 27 27.59 16.35 -25.98
N ASN A 28 26.90 17.48 -25.77
CA ASN A 28 27.41 18.61 -24.98
C ASN A 28 27.22 18.46 -23.46
N PHE A 29 26.52 17.41 -22.98
CA PHE A 29 26.28 17.16 -21.55
C PHE A 29 27.11 16.01 -20.95
N GLN A 30 28.00 15.40 -21.74
CA GLN A 30 28.84 14.27 -21.29
C GLN A 30 29.84 14.61 -20.16
N SER A 31 30.02 15.89 -19.81
CA SER A 31 31.00 16.28 -18.78
C SER A 31 30.47 16.26 -17.34
N THR A 32 29.15 16.20 -17.11
CA THR A 32 28.57 16.33 -15.76
C THR A 32 27.72 15.15 -15.32
N ILE A 33 27.26 14.30 -16.25
CA ILE A 33 26.60 13.04 -15.91
C ILE A 33 27.64 11.94 -16.05
N ARG A 34 28.10 11.39 -14.92
CA ARG A 34 28.97 10.19 -14.92
C ARG A 34 28.32 9.13 -15.81
N LYS A 35 29.13 8.40 -16.59
CA LYS A 35 28.70 7.33 -17.54
C LYS A 35 27.83 6.22 -16.93
N ASP A 36 27.61 6.28 -15.62
CA ASP A 36 27.04 5.25 -14.77
C ASP A 36 25.73 5.72 -14.11
N ALA A 37 25.07 6.75 -14.65
CA ALA A 37 23.78 7.23 -14.16
C ALA A 37 22.61 6.64 -14.94
N TYR A 38 21.52 6.30 -14.25
CA TYR A 38 20.26 5.92 -14.86
C TYR A 38 19.10 6.74 -14.30
N LEU A 39 18.07 6.91 -15.13
CA LEU A 39 16.83 7.61 -14.80
C LEU A 39 15.69 6.60 -14.86
N PHE A 40 14.90 6.51 -13.79
CA PHE A 40 13.66 5.74 -13.82
C PHE A 40 12.50 6.56 -13.25
N ALA A 41 11.30 6.31 -13.77
CA ALA A 41 10.07 6.91 -13.28
C ALA A 41 9.28 5.85 -12.51
N ILE A 42 8.76 6.23 -11.34
CA ILE A 42 7.70 5.48 -10.67
C ILE A 42 6.41 6.27 -10.83
N ALA A 43 5.37 5.61 -11.34
CA ALA A 43 4.03 6.15 -11.36
C ALA A 43 3.40 6.00 -9.96
N GLU A 44 3.02 7.13 -9.36
CA GLU A 44 2.28 7.18 -8.10
C GLU A 44 0.93 7.86 -8.37
N GLY A 45 -0.07 7.10 -8.82
CA GLY A 45 -1.36 7.65 -9.26
C GLY A 45 -1.24 8.35 -10.62
N GLU A 46 -1.67 9.62 -10.71
CA GLU A 46 -1.54 10.43 -11.93
C GLU A 46 -0.16 11.11 -12.07
N GLU A 47 0.66 11.08 -11.02
CA GLU A 47 1.98 11.71 -11.01
C GLU A 47 3.09 10.71 -11.30
N CYS A 48 4.12 11.14 -12.06
CA CYS A 48 5.36 10.38 -12.24
C CYS A 48 6.50 11.07 -11.49
N ARG A 49 7.14 10.37 -10.54
CA ARG A 49 8.37 10.85 -9.90
C ARG A 49 9.59 10.26 -10.57
N TRP A 50 10.52 11.14 -10.92
CA TRP A 50 11.78 10.80 -11.57
C TRP A 50 12.90 10.65 -10.55
N HIS A 51 13.64 9.56 -10.63
CA HIS A 51 14.78 9.26 -9.76
C HIS A 51 16.07 9.11 -10.59
N ILE A 52 17.14 9.81 -10.18
CA ILE A 52 18.49 9.72 -10.78
C ILE A 52 19.41 9.00 -9.79
N GLY A 53 20.19 8.02 -10.27
CA GLY A 53 21.06 7.20 -9.44
C GLY A 53 22.38 6.78 -10.08
N GLU A 54 23.46 6.58 -9.31
CA GLU A 54 24.77 6.04 -9.74
C GLU A 54 24.89 4.50 -9.56
N LEU A 55 25.31 3.76 -10.61
CA LEU A 55 25.21 2.29 -10.75
C LEU A 55 25.75 1.42 -9.58
N ASN A 56 26.78 1.84 -8.85
CA ASN A 56 27.48 0.97 -7.89
C ASN A 56 26.90 0.94 -6.47
N THR A 57 25.91 1.78 -6.15
CA THR A 57 25.25 1.83 -4.82
C THR A 57 23.79 1.36 -4.85
N HIS A 58 23.31 0.89 -6.01
CA HIS A 58 21.93 1.15 -6.39
C HIS A 58 21.03 -0.07 -6.62
N VAL A 59 21.59 -1.28 -6.64
CA VAL A 59 20.78 -2.51 -6.68
C VAL A 59 19.99 -2.64 -5.36
N SER A 60 20.63 -2.42 -4.21
CA SER A 60 19.96 -2.41 -2.90
C SER A 60 18.95 -1.27 -2.75
N GLY A 61 19.25 -0.08 -3.32
CA GLY A 61 18.36 1.08 -3.31
C GLY A 61 17.08 0.86 -4.12
N ILE A 62 17.18 0.32 -5.34
CA ILE A 62 15.99 -0.02 -6.16
C ILE A 62 15.16 -1.10 -5.47
N TYR A 63 15.81 -2.17 -4.96
CA TYR A 63 15.09 -3.23 -4.26
C TYR A 63 14.36 -2.71 -3.01
N GLY A 64 14.96 -1.78 -2.26
CA GLY A 64 14.29 -1.16 -1.11
C GLY A 64 13.06 -0.33 -1.50
N VAL A 65 13.10 0.38 -2.62
CA VAL A 65 11.95 1.15 -3.11
C VAL A 65 10.84 0.22 -3.60
N MET A 66 11.18 -0.82 -4.37
CA MET A 66 10.21 -1.82 -4.84
C MET A 66 9.59 -2.60 -3.69
N ASP A 67 10.39 -3.05 -2.71
CA ASP A 67 9.90 -3.75 -1.51
C ASP A 67 8.92 -2.88 -0.71
N ASN A 68 9.22 -1.58 -0.55
CA ASN A 68 8.30 -0.65 0.10
C ASN A 68 6.97 -0.49 -0.67
N TYR A 69 7.03 -0.42 -2.00
CA TYR A 69 5.82 -0.34 -2.83
C TYR A 69 4.97 -1.60 -2.69
N GLN A 70 5.59 -2.78 -2.83
CA GLN A 70 4.92 -4.07 -2.70
C GLN A 70 4.29 -4.26 -1.32
N LYS A 71 4.96 -3.81 -0.24
CA LYS A 71 4.41 -3.85 1.11
C LYS A 71 3.21 -2.92 1.27
N LYS A 72 3.27 -1.69 0.74
CA LYS A 72 2.12 -0.77 0.76
C LYS A 72 0.93 -1.34 -0.02
N GLU A 73 1.18 -1.85 -1.22
CA GLU A 73 0.16 -2.50 -2.04
C GLU A 73 -0.44 -3.72 -1.33
N HIS A 74 0.38 -4.56 -0.72
CA HIS A 74 -0.06 -5.71 0.06
C HIS A 74 -1.03 -5.30 1.19
N PHE A 75 -0.68 -4.29 1.99
CA PHE A 75 -1.55 -3.81 3.06
C PHE A 75 -2.82 -3.13 2.55
N LEU A 76 -2.74 -2.39 1.45
CA LEU A 76 -3.91 -1.81 0.81
C LEU A 76 -4.87 -2.90 0.34
N MET A 77 -4.35 -3.92 -0.36
CA MET A 77 -5.15 -5.05 -0.83
C MET A 77 -5.76 -5.84 0.33
N LYS A 78 -5.03 -5.99 1.44
CA LYS A 78 -5.54 -6.60 2.68
C LYS A 78 -6.72 -5.80 3.24
N ALA A 79 -6.57 -4.48 3.38
CA ALA A 79 -7.65 -3.60 3.83
C ALA A 79 -8.90 -3.67 2.95
N VAL A 80 -8.73 -3.65 1.62
CA VAL A 80 -9.84 -3.80 0.68
C VAL A 80 -10.53 -5.15 0.86
N LYS A 81 -9.78 -6.25 0.95
CA LYS A 81 -10.36 -7.59 1.17
C LYS A 81 -11.14 -7.66 2.48
N ASN A 82 -10.58 -7.17 3.57
CA ASN A 82 -11.24 -7.20 4.88
C ASN A 82 -12.49 -6.32 4.91
N LEU A 83 -12.47 -5.17 4.20
CA LEU A 83 -13.65 -4.33 4.02
C LEU A 83 -14.76 -5.05 3.26
N LEU A 84 -14.41 -5.80 2.19
CA LEU A 84 -15.39 -6.61 1.46
C LEU A 84 -16.00 -7.69 2.35
N LYS A 85 -15.19 -8.41 3.13
CA LYS A 85 -15.69 -9.41 4.09
C LYS A 85 -16.66 -8.80 5.11
N LYS A 86 -16.32 -7.62 5.65
CA LYS A 86 -17.19 -6.88 6.58
C LYS A 86 -18.53 -6.51 5.93
N ASN A 87 -18.51 -6.09 4.66
CA ASN A 87 -19.73 -5.80 3.91
C ASN A 87 -20.58 -7.06 3.67
N GLU A 88 -19.96 -8.17 3.27
CA GLU A 88 -20.66 -9.46 3.10
C GLU A 88 -21.29 -9.94 4.40
N PHE A 89 -20.59 -9.80 5.53
CA PHE A 89 -21.13 -10.16 6.85
C PHE A 89 -22.34 -9.30 7.21
N LEU A 90 -22.25 -7.97 6.99
CA LEU A 90 -23.38 -7.05 7.22
C LEU A 90 -24.60 -7.41 6.35
N GLN A 91 -24.38 -7.79 5.09
CA GLN A 91 -25.46 -8.25 4.22
C GLN A 91 -26.12 -9.53 4.74
N LEU A 92 -25.32 -10.49 5.24
CA LEU A 92 -25.84 -11.71 5.84
C LEU A 92 -26.66 -11.41 7.11
N THR A 93 -26.19 -10.49 7.96
CA THR A 93 -26.95 -10.03 9.13
C THR A 93 -28.27 -9.39 8.73
N LEU A 94 -28.29 -8.54 7.70
CA LEU A 94 -29.52 -7.92 7.20
C LEU A 94 -30.52 -8.95 6.66
N GLN A 95 -30.05 -10.00 5.99
CA GLN A 95 -30.93 -11.09 5.51
C GLN A 95 -31.59 -11.83 6.69
N MET A 96 -30.85 -12.05 7.78
CA MET A 96 -31.39 -12.64 9.01
C MET A 96 -32.41 -11.70 9.67
N GLU A 97 -32.11 -10.41 9.80
CA GLU A 97 -33.02 -9.41 10.37
C GLU A 97 -34.32 -9.25 9.56
N GLN A 98 -34.25 -9.48 8.25
CA GLN A 98 -35.39 -9.44 7.33
C GLN A 98 -36.14 -10.78 7.22
N GLU A 99 -35.80 -11.77 8.05
CA GLU A 99 -36.39 -13.12 8.05
C GLU A 99 -36.26 -13.84 6.70
N LEU A 100 -35.30 -13.45 5.84
CA LEU A 100 -34.95 -14.16 4.61
C LEU A 100 -34.12 -15.42 4.90
N LEU A 101 -33.53 -15.46 6.10
CA LEU A 101 -32.74 -16.54 6.65
C LEU A 101 -33.08 -16.64 8.13
N ASP A 102 -33.25 -17.86 8.66
CA ASP A 102 -33.40 -18.06 10.09
C ASP A 102 -32.02 -18.15 10.78
N HIS A 103 -32.04 -18.29 12.12
CA HIS A 103 -30.81 -18.38 12.89
C HIS A 103 -29.96 -19.61 12.52
N GLU A 104 -30.58 -20.75 12.26
CA GLU A 104 -29.87 -21.97 11.90
C GLU A 104 -29.16 -21.79 10.55
N GLY A 105 -29.87 -21.28 9.54
CA GLY A 105 -29.28 -20.96 8.23
C GLY A 105 -28.18 -19.91 8.29
N PHE A 106 -28.26 -18.94 9.22
CA PHE A 106 -27.19 -17.95 9.44
C PHE A 106 -25.88 -18.60 9.89
N PHE A 107 -25.96 -19.51 10.86
CA PHE A 107 -24.78 -20.22 11.35
C PHE A 107 -24.24 -21.20 10.31
N GLU A 108 -25.10 -21.94 9.62
CA GLU A 108 -24.68 -22.85 8.55
C GLU A 108 -23.93 -22.12 7.42
N GLU A 109 -24.41 -20.95 7.01
CA GLU A 109 -23.77 -20.14 5.97
C GLU A 109 -22.40 -19.60 6.43
N LEU A 110 -22.29 -19.18 7.69
CA LEU A 110 -21.01 -18.74 8.27
C LEU A 110 -19.99 -19.88 8.35
N GLU A 111 -20.38 -21.04 8.86
CA GLU A 111 -19.50 -22.21 9.01
C GLU A 111 -19.05 -22.75 7.64
N ARG A 112 -19.94 -22.74 6.64
CA ARG A 112 -19.62 -23.27 5.31
C ARG A 112 -18.77 -22.32 4.48
N ASN A 113 -18.83 -21.01 4.74
CA ASN A 113 -18.19 -19.98 3.93
C ASN A 113 -17.36 -19.01 4.79
N GLU A 114 -16.65 -19.49 5.80
CA GLU A 114 -15.85 -18.67 6.72
C GLU A 114 -14.94 -17.69 6.00
N ASP A 115 -14.28 -18.10 4.91
CA ASP A 115 -13.38 -17.24 4.13
C ASP A 115 -14.06 -15.99 3.58
N LYS A 116 -15.38 -16.01 3.38
CA LYS A 116 -16.16 -14.89 2.87
C LYS A 116 -16.45 -13.83 3.94
N TYR A 117 -16.53 -14.23 5.21
CA TYR A 117 -17.03 -13.38 6.29
C TYR A 117 -15.98 -13.10 7.37
N LEU A 118 -15.13 -14.09 7.68
CA LEU A 118 -14.19 -14.04 8.79
C LEU A 118 -12.91 -13.30 8.42
N ILE A 119 -12.55 -12.30 9.24
CA ILE A 119 -11.25 -11.66 9.20
C ILE A 119 -10.31 -12.43 10.12
N GLN A 120 -9.30 -13.07 9.54
CA GLN A 120 -8.25 -13.74 10.31
C GLN A 120 -7.18 -12.72 10.71
N MET A 121 -6.78 -12.73 11.99
CA MET A 121 -5.71 -11.87 12.51
C MET A 121 -4.34 -12.47 12.20
N ASP A 122 -3.39 -11.62 11.84
CA ASP A 122 -2.02 -12.01 11.54
C ASP A 122 -1.17 -11.98 12.82
N GLU A 123 -1.09 -13.12 13.51
CA GLU A 123 -0.30 -13.26 14.74
C GLU A 123 1.20 -13.00 14.53
N ASN A 124 1.68 -13.08 13.29
CA ASN A 124 3.08 -12.83 12.92
C ASN A 124 3.31 -11.39 12.46
N PHE A 125 2.35 -10.49 12.69
CA PHE A 125 2.46 -9.10 12.29
C PHE A 125 3.65 -8.42 12.96
N LYS A 126 4.51 -7.80 12.15
CA LYS A 126 5.70 -7.09 12.62
C LYS A 126 5.42 -5.62 12.84
N TYR A 127 5.90 -5.07 13.96
CA TYR A 127 5.76 -3.65 14.30
C TYR A 127 6.26 -2.69 13.18
N GLU A 128 7.34 -3.06 12.47
CA GLU A 128 7.88 -2.26 11.36
C GLU A 128 6.88 -2.02 10.20
N ASN A 129 5.80 -2.81 10.12
CA ASN A 129 4.78 -2.67 9.11
C ASN A 129 3.82 -1.49 9.39
N PHE A 130 3.75 -1.00 10.63
CA PHE A 130 2.89 0.14 10.97
C PHE A 130 3.22 1.41 10.17
N LYS A 131 4.46 1.56 9.70
CA LYS A 131 4.83 2.68 8.80
C LYS A 131 4.07 2.64 7.48
N PHE A 132 3.73 1.46 6.96
CA PHE A 132 2.96 1.31 5.73
C PHE A 132 1.48 1.55 5.99
N ILE A 133 0.95 1.02 7.11
CA ILE A 133 -0.42 1.25 7.55
C ILE A 133 -0.68 2.75 7.76
N SER A 134 0.20 3.43 8.50
CA SER A 134 0.10 4.88 8.74
C SER A 134 0.10 5.68 7.44
N HIS A 135 0.94 5.29 6.47
CA HIS A 135 0.96 5.91 5.14
C HIS A 135 -0.36 5.74 4.40
N ILE A 136 -1.00 4.56 4.50
CA ILE A 136 -2.30 4.29 3.89
C ILE A 136 -3.40 5.09 4.59
N MET A 137 -3.47 5.06 5.92
CA MET A 137 -4.46 5.79 6.71
C MET A 137 -4.43 7.29 6.43
N ASN A 138 -3.23 7.89 6.39
CA ASN A 138 -3.06 9.31 6.08
C ASN A 138 -3.60 9.70 4.70
N LYS A 139 -3.65 8.77 3.74
CA LYS A 139 -4.21 9.00 2.40
C LYS A 139 -5.72 8.87 2.34
N LEU A 140 -6.35 8.19 3.30
CA LEU A 140 -7.80 7.99 3.32
C LEU A 140 -8.55 9.16 3.96
N GLU A 141 -7.83 10.18 4.46
CA GLU A 141 -8.38 11.44 4.98
C GLU A 141 -9.53 11.25 5.98
N ARG A 142 -9.45 10.20 6.80
CA ARG A 142 -10.43 9.85 7.82
C ARG A 142 -9.71 9.34 9.06
N ASP A 143 -10.29 9.63 10.22
CA ASP A 143 -9.89 9.03 11.49
C ASP A 143 -10.44 7.61 11.62
N PHE A 144 -9.55 6.69 11.98
CA PHE A 144 -9.85 5.29 12.24
C PHE A 144 -9.67 4.99 13.73
N SER A 145 -10.59 4.21 14.31
CA SER A 145 -10.39 3.67 15.66
C SER A 145 -9.34 2.54 15.65
N SER A 146 -8.79 2.21 16.83
CA SER A 146 -7.89 1.06 16.98
C SER A 146 -8.51 -0.24 16.46
N ASP A 147 -9.80 -0.46 16.73
CA ASP A 147 -10.53 -1.64 16.27
C ASP A 147 -10.66 -1.68 14.75
N GLU A 148 -10.96 -0.53 14.13
CA GLU A 148 -11.04 -0.44 12.67
C GLU A 148 -9.67 -0.72 12.02
N ILE A 149 -8.58 -0.22 12.60
CA ILE A 149 -7.23 -0.49 12.11
C ILE A 149 -6.88 -1.98 12.27
N ALA A 150 -7.19 -2.56 13.43
CA ALA A 150 -6.97 -3.98 13.70
C ALA A 150 -7.69 -4.86 12.68
N GLU A 151 -8.99 -4.61 12.46
CA GLU A 151 -9.80 -5.33 11.48
C GLU A 151 -9.32 -5.13 10.05
N LEU A 152 -9.14 -3.89 9.60
CA LEU A 152 -8.78 -3.60 8.21
C LEU A 152 -7.44 -4.24 7.84
N PHE A 153 -6.46 -4.20 8.73
CA PHE A 153 -5.11 -4.68 8.40
C PHE A 153 -4.79 -6.07 8.96
N SER A 154 -5.78 -6.76 9.55
CA SER A 154 -5.62 -8.04 10.26
C SER A 154 -4.51 -7.98 11.31
N VAL A 155 -4.49 -6.93 12.12
CA VAL A 155 -3.45 -6.73 13.15
C VAL A 155 -4.05 -7.03 14.52
N PRO A 156 -3.37 -7.80 15.38
CA PRO A 156 -3.78 -7.94 16.78
C PRO A 156 -4.00 -6.59 17.45
N ILE A 157 -5.15 -6.40 18.10
CA ILE A 157 -5.57 -5.11 18.66
C ILE A 157 -4.56 -4.59 19.70
N GLU A 158 -3.91 -5.49 20.43
CA GLU A 158 -2.87 -5.15 21.40
C GLU A 158 -1.68 -4.45 20.75
N LEU A 159 -1.28 -4.90 19.54
CA LEU A 159 -0.20 -4.26 18.79
C LEU A 159 -0.59 -2.88 18.29
N VAL A 160 -1.85 -2.70 17.87
CA VAL A 160 -2.37 -1.40 17.42
C VAL A 160 -2.37 -0.41 18.58
N ASN A 161 -2.89 -0.81 19.74
CA ASN A 161 -2.92 0.05 20.93
C ASN A 161 -1.51 0.44 21.39
N ASN A 162 -0.57 -0.51 21.40
CA ASN A 162 0.83 -0.22 21.73
C ASN A 162 1.45 0.79 20.75
N PHE A 163 1.21 0.65 19.46
CA PHE A 163 1.70 1.58 18.45
C PHE A 163 1.14 2.99 18.63
N ILE A 164 -0.18 3.10 18.87
CA ILE A 164 -0.86 4.38 19.09
C ILE A 164 -0.31 5.08 20.34
N ASP A 165 -0.18 4.36 21.46
CA ASP A 165 0.34 4.90 22.72
C ASP A 165 1.78 5.43 22.58
N GLU A 166 2.63 4.75 21.83
CA GLU A 166 4.01 5.19 21.57
C GLU A 166 4.07 6.43 20.67
N HIS A 167 3.19 6.52 19.67
CA HIS A 167 3.07 7.71 18.81
C HIS A 167 2.53 8.94 19.56
N TYR A 168 1.56 8.78 20.46
CA TYR A 168 1.07 9.88 21.29
C TYR A 168 2.13 10.38 22.28
N LYS A 169 2.94 9.49 22.86
CA LYS A 169 4.04 9.89 23.76
C LYS A 169 5.12 10.71 23.05
N THR A 170 5.36 10.46 21.76
CA THR A 170 6.37 11.19 20.98
C THR A 170 5.90 12.55 20.47
N LEU A 171 4.58 12.81 20.41
CA LEU A 171 4.00 14.11 20.01
C LEU A 171 3.80 15.08 21.19
N HIS A 172 3.93 14.60 22.43
CA HIS A 172 3.71 15.38 23.65
C HIS A 172 4.96 15.50 24.56
N LEU A 173 6.15 15.29 23.98
CA LEU A 173 7.47 15.60 24.56
C LEU A 173 8.17 16.66 23.71
#